data_AF-A0AAU6BK53-F1
#
_entry.id   AF-A0AAU6BK53-F1
#
_cell.length_a   1.000
_cell.length_b   1.000
_cell.length_c   1.000
_cell.angle_alpha   90.00
_cell.angle_beta   90.00
_cell.angle_gamma   90.00
#
_symmetry.space_group_name_H-M   'P 1'
#
loop_
_entity.id
_entity.type
_entity.pdbx_description
1 polymer ?
#
loop_
_entity_poly.entity_id
_entity_poly.type
_entity_poly.pdbx_seq_one_letter_code
_entity_poly.pdbx_strand_id
1 'polypeptide(L)'
;MNEPIPPAVLAFPHRQQYVMHLTVGEHSARHIRRIVRSFLLEWGMPELSDAVELAMTELVANVVRHVPDRRCGLLLLRQPKGVRVEVSDGSPQLPDLHAELDPDSEDGRGLVILDAVTDKWGVTRASGGGKIVWFEC
;
A
#
# COMPACT_ATOMS: atom_id res chain seq x y z
N MET A 1 23.67 -39.90 23.19
CA MET A 1 23.56 -38.47 23.50
C MET A 1 22.57 -37.87 22.54
N ASN A 2 21.29 -37.81 22.94
CA ASN A 2 20.25 -37.12 22.19
C ASN A 2 20.06 -35.76 22.86
N GLU A 3 20.70 -34.73 22.31
CA GLU A 3 20.34 -33.36 22.67
C GLU A 3 19.02 -33.02 21.96
N PRO A 4 18.04 -32.44 22.67
CA PRO A 4 16.82 -31.98 22.04
C PRO A 4 17.15 -30.79 21.12
N ILE A 5 16.79 -30.93 19.84
CA ILE A 5 16.80 -29.82 18.87
C ILE A 5 15.90 -28.73 19.47
N PRO A 6 16.40 -27.51 19.72
CA PRO A 6 15.57 -26.43 20.23
C PRO A 6 14.43 -26.19 19.23
N PRO A 7 13.22 -25.83 19.69
CA PRO A 7 12.16 -25.45 18.78
C PRO A 7 12.68 -24.25 18.00
N ALA A 8 13.05 -24.49 16.74
CA ALA A 8 13.22 -23.40 15.81
C ALA A 8 11.89 -22.68 15.84
N VAL A 9 11.89 -21.47 16.43
CA VAL A 9 10.91 -20.46 16.09
C VAL A 9 10.83 -20.55 14.58
N LEU A 10 9.68 -20.94 14.04
CA LEU A 10 9.39 -20.84 12.62
C LEU A 10 9.34 -19.35 12.29
N ALA A 11 10.50 -18.68 12.37
CA ALA A 11 10.74 -17.42 11.74
C ALA A 11 10.59 -17.75 10.27
N PHE A 12 9.46 -17.37 9.67
CA PHE A 12 9.26 -17.47 8.23
C PHE A 12 10.36 -16.63 7.58
N PRO A 13 11.46 -17.24 7.13
CA PRO A 13 12.47 -16.44 6.49
C PRO A 13 11.92 -16.19 5.07
N HIS A 14 12.18 -15.03 4.50
CA HIS A 14 12.10 -14.77 3.05
C HIS A 14 10.80 -14.26 2.41
N ARG A 15 9.69 -13.96 3.09
CA ARG A 15 8.58 -13.29 2.38
C ARG A 15 8.90 -11.80 2.17
N GLN A 16 9.78 -11.51 1.21
CA GLN A 16 10.19 -10.15 0.83
C GLN A 16 9.08 -9.38 0.12
N GLN A 17 8.01 -10.07 -0.29
CA GLN A 17 6.88 -9.44 -0.93
C GLN A 17 5.54 -10.11 -0.61
N TYR A 18 4.49 -9.32 -0.62
CA TYR A 18 3.11 -9.76 -0.49
C TYR A 18 2.27 -9.17 -1.62
N VAL A 19 1.49 -10.01 -2.31
CA VAL A 19 0.59 -9.58 -3.39
C VAL A 19 -0.83 -10.02 -3.07
N MET A 20 -1.78 -9.12 -3.31
CA MET A 20 -3.21 -9.39 -3.17
C MET A 20 -3.96 -8.70 -4.32
N HIS A 21 -4.92 -9.40 -4.93
CA HIS A 21 -5.89 -8.80 -5.84
C HIS A 21 -7.26 -8.87 -5.20
N LEU A 22 -8.00 -7.77 -5.27
CA LEU A 22 -9.29 -7.66 -4.60
C LEU A 22 -10.19 -6.63 -5.27
N THR A 23 -11.48 -6.76 -5.00
CA THR A 23 -12.45 -5.70 -5.21
C THR A 23 -12.59 -4.92 -3.89
N VAL A 24 -12.28 -3.63 -3.90
CA VAL A 24 -12.34 -2.81 -2.68
C VAL A 24 -13.72 -2.18 -2.46
N GLY A 25 -14.07 -2.02 -1.20
CA GLY A 25 -15.21 -1.22 -0.74
C GLY A 25 -14.83 -0.42 0.51
N GLU A 26 -15.77 0.33 1.06
CA GLU A 26 -15.55 1.25 2.19
C GLU A 26 -14.91 0.59 3.41
N HIS A 27 -15.18 -0.70 3.64
CA HIS A 27 -14.62 -1.45 4.78
C HIS A 27 -13.26 -2.12 4.49
N SER A 28 -12.82 -2.15 3.23
CA SER A 28 -11.58 -2.83 2.83
C SER A 28 -10.34 -2.20 3.46
N ALA A 29 -10.33 -0.88 3.67
CA ALA A 29 -9.19 -0.17 4.26
C ALA A 29 -8.80 -0.72 5.64
N ARG A 30 -9.79 -1.06 6.49
CA ARG A 30 -9.52 -1.64 7.82
C ARG A 30 -8.80 -2.97 7.72
N HIS A 31 -9.22 -3.83 6.78
CA HIS A 31 -8.59 -5.14 6.59
C HIS A 31 -7.17 -4.97 6.03
N ILE A 32 -7.01 -4.11 5.03
CA ILE A 32 -5.70 -3.83 4.41
C ILE A 32 -4.71 -3.29 5.43
N ARG A 33 -5.11 -2.33 6.28
CA ARG A 33 -4.25 -1.82 7.37
C ARG A 33 -3.76 -2.92 8.30
N ARG A 34 -4.64 -3.86 8.69
CA ARG A 34 -4.24 -5.01 9.51
C ARG A 34 -3.23 -5.92 8.81
N ILE A 35 -3.40 -6.14 7.51
CA ILE A 35 -2.47 -6.95 6.71
C ILE A 35 -1.10 -6.26 6.63
N VAL A 36 -1.08 -4.97 6.28
CA VAL A 36 0.14 -4.15 6.20
C VAL A 36 0.90 -4.18 7.53
N ARG A 37 0.21 -3.90 8.65
CA ARG A 37 0.81 -3.91 9.98
C ARG A 37 1.45 -5.25 10.31
N SER A 38 0.78 -6.35 10.01
CA SER A 38 1.33 -7.70 10.25
C SER A 38 2.63 -7.92 9.47
N PHE A 39 2.69 -7.49 8.20
CA PHE A 39 3.92 -7.60 7.40
C PHE A 39 5.04 -6.69 7.90
N LEU A 40 4.74 -5.46 8.29
CA LEU A 40 5.74 -4.54 8.86
C LEU A 40 6.31 -5.07 10.18
N LEU A 41 5.46 -5.65 11.03
CA LEU A 41 5.90 -6.35 12.23
C LEU A 41 6.81 -7.55 11.91
N GLU A 42 6.41 -8.39 10.96
CA GLU A 42 7.19 -9.55 10.50
C GLU A 42 8.54 -9.14 9.90
N TRP A 43 8.59 -8.00 9.20
CA TRP A 43 9.79 -7.48 8.56
C TRP A 43 10.70 -6.67 9.50
N GLY A 44 10.27 -6.45 10.74
CA GLY A 44 11.01 -5.70 11.75
C GLY A 44 11.02 -4.19 11.52
N MET A 45 9.93 -3.64 10.95
CA MET A 45 9.74 -2.21 10.66
C MET A 45 8.42 -1.66 11.27
N PRO A 46 8.07 -1.97 12.53
CA PRO A 46 6.81 -1.53 13.13
C PRO A 46 6.61 -0.01 13.13
N GLU A 47 7.69 0.76 13.22
CA GLU A 47 7.73 2.22 13.21
C GLU A 47 7.13 2.84 11.94
N LEU A 48 7.11 2.10 10.83
CA LEU A 48 6.53 2.57 9.57
C LEU A 48 5.02 2.39 9.49
N SER A 49 4.39 1.70 10.47
CA SER A 49 2.98 1.29 10.37
C SER A 49 2.03 2.45 10.15
N ASP A 50 2.15 3.53 10.93
CA ASP A 50 1.21 4.65 10.85
C ASP A 50 1.29 5.36 9.48
N ALA A 51 2.50 5.61 9.00
CA ALA A 51 2.75 6.24 7.70
C ALA A 51 2.22 5.37 6.54
N VAL A 52 2.60 4.10 6.52
CA VAL A 52 2.23 3.17 5.45
C VAL A 52 0.72 2.90 5.46
N GLU A 53 0.11 2.74 6.64
CA GLU A 53 -1.34 2.52 6.76
C GLU A 53 -2.17 3.71 6.29
N LEU A 54 -1.71 4.93 6.58
CA LEU A 54 -2.38 6.15 6.16
C LEU A 54 -2.26 6.32 4.64
N ALA A 55 -1.05 6.27 4.09
CA ALA A 55 -0.81 6.33 2.64
C ALA A 55 -1.60 5.24 1.87
N MET A 56 -1.60 4.01 2.39
CA MET A 56 -2.36 2.89 1.81
C MET A 56 -3.87 3.13 1.84
N THR A 57 -4.39 3.76 2.90
CA THR A 57 -5.82 4.08 3.01
C THR A 57 -6.23 5.08 1.93
N GLU A 58 -5.41 6.09 1.67
CA GLU A 58 -5.66 7.06 0.60
C GLU A 58 -5.65 6.42 -0.79
N LEU A 59 -4.68 5.53 -1.07
CA LEU A 59 -4.65 4.82 -2.34
C LEU A 59 -5.88 3.94 -2.55
N VAL A 60 -6.36 3.24 -1.51
CA VAL A 60 -7.58 2.44 -1.58
C VAL A 60 -8.82 3.31 -1.76
N ALA A 61 -8.90 4.45 -1.07
CA ALA A 61 -10.00 5.39 -1.24
C ALA A 61 -10.06 5.90 -2.69
N ASN A 62 -8.92 6.20 -3.30
CA ASN A 62 -8.84 6.60 -4.70
C ASN A 62 -9.34 5.50 -5.65
N VAL A 63 -9.03 4.23 -5.38
CA VAL A 63 -9.60 3.11 -6.16
C VAL A 63 -11.12 3.06 -6.01
N VAL A 64 -11.65 3.16 -4.79
CA VAL A 64 -13.10 3.14 -4.54
C VAL A 64 -13.83 4.28 -5.26
N ARG A 65 -13.23 5.48 -5.29
CA ARG A 65 -13.81 6.68 -5.92
C ARG A 65 -13.72 6.67 -7.45
N HIS A 66 -12.57 6.27 -8.01
CA HIS A 66 -12.25 6.55 -9.42
C HIS A 66 -12.18 5.30 -10.32
N VAL A 67 -12.30 4.09 -9.77
CA VAL A 67 -12.22 2.85 -10.55
C VAL A 67 -13.61 2.19 -10.59
N PRO A 68 -14.29 2.17 -11.76
CA PRO A 68 -15.69 1.74 -11.85
C PRO A 68 -15.98 0.34 -11.31
N ASP A 69 -15.10 -0.64 -11.55
CA ASP A 69 -15.24 -2.01 -11.06
C ASP A 69 -14.58 -2.25 -9.69
N ARG A 70 -13.91 -1.22 -9.15
CA ARG A 70 -13.18 -1.19 -7.88
C ARG A 70 -12.15 -2.32 -7.73
N ARG A 71 -11.66 -2.87 -8.83
CA ARG A 71 -10.62 -3.91 -8.80
C ARG A 71 -9.26 -3.26 -8.70
N CYS A 72 -8.44 -3.74 -7.77
CA CYS A 72 -7.04 -3.37 -7.68
C CYS A 72 -6.14 -4.54 -7.31
N GLY A 73 -4.85 -4.37 -7.62
CA GLY A 73 -3.76 -5.16 -7.05
C GLY A 73 -3.03 -4.35 -5.99
N LEU A 74 -2.61 -5.02 -4.93
CA LEU A 74 -1.76 -4.49 -3.87
C LEU A 74 -0.48 -5.31 -3.83
N LEU A 75 0.67 -4.64 -3.86
CA LEU A 75 1.98 -5.22 -3.65
C LEU A 75 2.65 -4.51 -2.46
N LEU A 76 3.11 -5.26 -1.48
CA LEU A 76 4.08 -4.81 -0.49
C LEU A 76 5.42 -5.45 -0.86
N LEU A 77 6.47 -4.65 -0.95
CA LEU A 77 7.82 -5.10 -1.24
C LEU A 77 8.75 -4.56 -0.16
N ARG A 78 9.37 -5.47 0.60
CA ARG A 78 10.40 -5.12 1.56
C ARG A 78 11.62 -4.60 0.82
N GLN A 79 12.11 -3.44 1.27
CA GLN A 79 13.36 -2.86 0.82
C GLN A 79 14.42 -2.94 1.93
N PRO A 80 15.72 -2.78 1.61
CA PRO A 80 16.79 -2.80 2.62
C PRO A 80 16.63 -1.76 3.75
N LYS A 81 15.93 -0.64 3.49
CA LYS A 81 15.76 0.47 4.43
C LYS A 81 14.29 0.91 4.59
N GLY A 82 13.34 0.05 4.24
CA GLY A 82 11.94 0.45 4.25
C GLY A 82 11.03 -0.52 3.52
N VAL A 83 9.89 -0.01 3.08
CA VAL A 83 8.88 -0.74 2.31
C VAL A 83 8.46 0.08 1.10
N ARG A 84 8.24 -0.61 -0.02
CA ARG A 84 7.53 -0.07 -1.17
C ARG A 84 6.16 -0.69 -1.25
N VAL A 85 5.16 0.17 -1.43
CA VAL A 85 3.77 -0.24 -1.63
C VAL A 85 3.36 0.17 -3.03
N GLU A 86 2.70 -0.73 -3.75
CA GLU A 86 2.12 -0.44 -5.06
C GLU A 86 0.65 -0.81 -5.07
N VAL A 87 -0.16 0.07 -5.64
CA VAL A 87 -1.59 -0.14 -5.90
C VAL A 87 -1.82 0.00 -7.39
N SER A 88 -2.21 -1.09 -8.03
CA SER A 88 -2.52 -1.14 -9.45
C SER A 88 -4.04 -1.14 -9.67
N ASP A 89 -4.52 -0.42 -10.66
CA ASP A 89 -5.93 -0.42 -11.05
C ASP A 89 -6.11 -0.32 -12.56
N GLY A 90 -7.31 -0.64 -13.03
CA GLY A 90 -7.65 -0.65 -14.45
C GLY A 90 -7.96 0.72 -15.06
N SER A 91 -7.94 1.80 -14.28
CA SER A 91 -8.27 3.13 -14.79
C SER A 91 -7.04 3.81 -15.42
N PRO A 92 -7.15 4.29 -16.67
CA PRO A 92 -6.08 5.04 -17.33
C PRO A 92 -5.96 6.47 -16.80
N GLN A 93 -6.88 6.93 -15.96
CA GLN A 93 -6.85 8.29 -15.43
C GLN A 93 -5.74 8.39 -14.38
N LEU A 94 -4.75 9.22 -14.65
CA LEU A 94 -3.72 9.56 -13.66
C LEU A 94 -4.34 10.44 -12.57
N PRO A 95 -3.87 10.33 -11.32
CA PRO A 95 -4.21 11.29 -10.28
C PRO A 95 -3.90 12.70 -10.78
N ASP A 96 -4.86 13.62 -10.68
CA ASP A 96 -4.62 15.00 -11.02
C ASP A 96 -3.84 15.66 -9.88
N LEU A 97 -2.56 15.94 -10.13
CA LEU A 97 -1.65 16.62 -9.21
C LEU A 97 -2.05 18.07 -8.92
N HIS A 98 -2.94 18.63 -9.75
CA HIS A 98 -3.35 20.03 -9.72
C HIS A 98 -4.85 20.21 -9.47
N ALA A 99 -5.61 19.13 -9.24
CA ALA A 99 -7.00 19.25 -8.79
C ALA A 99 -6.98 20.10 -7.53
N GLU A 100 -7.54 21.30 -7.64
CA GLU A 100 -7.42 22.37 -6.66
C GLU A 100 -7.69 21.81 -5.27
N LEU A 101 -6.77 22.09 -4.36
CA LEU A 101 -6.93 21.87 -2.92
C LEU A 101 -8.02 22.82 -2.43
N ASP A 102 -9.25 22.61 -2.86
CA ASP A 102 -10.41 23.20 -2.23
C ASP A 102 -10.42 22.66 -0.80
N PRO A 103 -10.25 23.52 0.22
CA PRO A 103 -10.24 23.10 1.61
C PRO A 103 -11.51 22.36 2.02
N ASP A 104 -12.62 22.58 1.32
CA ASP A 104 -13.91 21.93 1.58
C ASP A 104 -14.15 20.68 0.72
N SER A 105 -13.26 20.41 -0.25
CA SER A 105 -13.28 19.18 -1.05
C SER A 105 -12.41 18.09 -0.42
N GLU A 106 -12.95 16.87 -0.34
CA GLU A 106 -12.15 15.68 -0.05
C GLU A 106 -11.36 15.20 -1.28
N ASP A 107 -11.73 15.65 -2.48
CA ASP A 107 -11.06 15.31 -3.73
C ASP A 107 -9.76 16.11 -3.84
N GLY A 108 -8.62 15.41 -3.74
CA GLY A 108 -7.27 16.00 -3.89
C GLY A 108 -6.37 15.88 -2.67
N ARG A 109 -6.93 15.63 -1.47
CA ARG A 109 -6.11 15.48 -0.23
C ARG A 109 -5.22 14.24 -0.24
N GLY A 110 -5.61 13.19 -0.97
CA GLY A 110 -4.88 11.92 -0.98
C GLY A 110 -3.42 12.05 -1.43
N LEU A 111 -3.14 12.93 -2.40
CA LEU A 111 -1.76 13.17 -2.86
C LEU A 111 -0.96 14.01 -1.86
N VAL A 112 -1.59 15.01 -1.24
CA VAL A 112 -0.97 15.80 -0.16
C VAL A 112 -0.61 14.92 1.04
N ILE A 113 -1.48 13.96 1.38
CA ILE A 113 -1.19 12.99 2.43
C ILE A 113 0.01 12.12 2.04
N LEU A 114 0.07 11.60 0.81
CA LEU A 114 1.23 10.86 0.32
C LEU A 114 2.52 11.68 0.40
N ASP A 115 2.51 12.93 -0.08
CA ASP A 115 3.64 13.85 0.03
C ASP A 115 4.08 14.10 1.48
N ALA A 116 3.15 14.14 2.42
CA ALA A 116 3.44 14.43 3.82
C ALA A 116 3.96 13.23 4.62
N VAL A 117 3.61 12.00 4.24
CA VAL A 117 3.85 10.80 5.08
C VAL A 117 4.75 9.76 4.44
N THR A 118 5.19 9.96 3.20
CA THR A 118 6.05 9.01 2.47
C THR A 118 7.36 9.68 2.06
N ASP A 119 8.44 8.89 1.96
CA ASP A 119 9.74 9.40 1.51
C ASP A 119 9.71 9.76 0.02
N LYS A 120 9.01 8.91 -0.75
CA LYS A 120 8.83 9.05 -2.20
C LYS A 120 7.52 8.41 -2.60
N TRP A 121 6.91 8.96 -3.64
CA TRP A 121 5.81 8.30 -4.31
C TRP A 121 5.81 8.66 -5.80
N GLY A 122 5.01 7.94 -6.57
CA GLY A 122 4.85 8.22 -7.99
C GLY A 122 3.77 7.40 -8.64
N VAL A 123 3.62 7.61 -9.94
CA VAL A 123 2.63 6.92 -10.77
C VAL A 123 3.31 6.40 -12.03
N THR A 124 3.08 5.13 -12.36
CA THR A 124 3.53 4.52 -13.61
C THR A 124 2.37 3.94 -14.39
N ARG A 125 2.50 3.86 -15.71
CA ARG A 125 1.50 3.22 -16.58
C ARG A 125 1.63 1.70 -16.45
N ALA A 126 0.51 1.01 -16.26
CA ALA A 126 0.48 -0.44 -16.30
C ALA A 126 0.35 -0.94 -17.75
N SER A 127 0.98 -2.05 -18.08
CA SER A 127 1.06 -2.61 -19.45
C SER A 127 -0.31 -2.96 -20.07
N GLY A 128 -1.40 -2.95 -19.29
CA GLY A 128 -2.77 -3.25 -19.71
C GLY A 128 -3.70 -2.03 -19.82
N GLY A 129 -3.16 -0.80 -19.86
CA GLY A 129 -3.97 0.43 -19.96
C GLY A 129 -4.45 0.99 -18.62
N GLY A 130 -4.03 0.39 -17.51
CA GLY A 130 -4.23 0.90 -16.16
C GLY A 130 -3.08 1.76 -15.65
N LYS A 131 -3.01 1.93 -14.34
CA LYS A 131 -1.91 2.61 -13.65
C LYS A 131 -1.46 1.85 -12.41
N ILE A 132 -0.27 2.20 -11.94
CA ILE A 132 0.27 1.79 -10.66
C ILE A 132 0.63 3.08 -9.92
N VAL A 133 0.00 3.32 -8.78
CA VAL A 133 0.42 4.35 -7.83
C VAL A 133 1.25 3.66 -6.76
N TRP A 134 2.42 4.22 -6.43
CA TRP A 134 3.34 3.59 -5.49
C TRP A 134 3.92 4.62 -4.53
N PHE A 135 4.35 4.16 -3.35
CA PHE A 135 5.11 4.95 -2.40
C PHE A 135 6.15 4.12 -1.65
N GLU A 136 7.12 4.81 -1.05
CA GLU A 136 8.21 4.27 -0.24
C GLU A 136 8.23 4.96 1.14
N CYS A 137 8.40 4.17 2.19
CA CYS A 137 8.55 4.59 3.59
C CYS A 137 9.68 3.81 4.25
#